data_AF-A0A9D8MSK6-F1
#
_entry.id   AF-A0A9D8MSK6-F1
#
_cell.length_a   1.000
_cell.length_b   1.000
_cell.length_c   1.000
_cell.angle_alpha   90.00
_cell.angle_beta   90.00
_cell.angle_gamma   90.00
#
_symmetry.space_group_name_H-M   'P 1'
#
loop_
_entity.id
_entity.type
_entity.pdbx_description
1 polymer ?
#
loop_
_entity_poly.entity_id
_entity_poly.type
_entity_poly.pdbx_seq_one_letter_code
_entity_poly.pdbx_strand_id
1 'polypeptide(L)'
;MTAHYNTLYNGQVAFLEGSEAQNKGHKDNFNEILPMYICTNKSTAGMGKSNFETAITKCEKAIKVHSIKKRPTTNGNKKRTEKEKEFLARREFNPYMYRAWLMMADAQFRKGEFFEAASTYNYILRLYSSQPDITSVARARLARCYVALNWPYDAEDLLNKMKRDSITRKGLIEFDNTKAGYYVLTRQYQEAIPHLKNAIKSTKGKVPKARLNFLLGQLYHETGRDTMAYKALAKVIRANPPYEIAFNARIMQTEVM
;
A
#
# COMPACT_ATOMS: atom_id res chain seq x y z
N MET A 1 0.24 20.18 23.40
CA MET A 1 0.50 19.65 22.04
C MET A 1 2.02 19.66 21.83
N THR A 2 2.72 18.53 21.89
CA THR A 2 4.20 18.50 21.80
C THR A 2 4.68 18.55 20.34
N ALA A 3 5.83 19.15 20.06
CA ALA A 3 6.38 19.38 18.71
C ALA A 3 6.50 18.11 17.84
N HIS A 4 6.60 16.92 18.47
CA HIS A 4 6.55 15.61 17.81
C HIS A 4 5.26 15.40 17.01
N TYR A 5 4.10 15.75 17.60
CA TYR A 5 2.81 15.60 16.93
C TYR A 5 2.70 16.52 15.73
N ASN A 6 3.24 17.74 15.83
CA ASN A 6 3.14 18.73 14.76
C ASN A 6 3.94 18.31 13.51
N THR A 7 5.16 17.80 13.67
CA THR A 7 6.01 17.42 12.51
C THR A 7 5.41 16.25 11.73
N LEU A 8 5.04 15.17 12.41
CA LEU A 8 4.47 13.99 11.74
C LEU A 8 3.07 14.26 11.20
N TYR A 9 2.27 15.07 11.89
CA TYR A 9 0.96 15.51 11.40
C TYR A 9 1.09 16.30 10.09
N ASN A 10 2.00 17.28 10.02
CA ASN A 10 2.23 18.04 8.78
C ASN A 10 2.73 17.13 7.65
N GLY A 11 3.56 16.13 7.96
CA GLY A 11 3.94 15.10 6.98
C GLY A 11 2.75 14.29 6.48
N GLN A 12 1.83 13.93 7.38
CA GLN A 12 0.61 13.20 7.02
C GLN A 12 -0.32 14.04 6.14
N VAL A 13 -0.50 15.33 6.46
CA VAL A 13 -1.33 16.25 5.66
C VAL A 13 -0.75 16.34 4.25
N ALA A 14 0.55 16.60 4.10
CA ALA A 14 1.21 16.65 2.80
C ALA A 14 1.05 15.32 2.03
N PHE A 15 1.24 14.18 2.69
CA PHE A 15 1.03 12.88 2.04
C PHE A 15 -0.40 12.70 1.51
N LEU A 16 -1.41 13.13 2.27
CA LEU A 16 -2.80 13.04 1.86
C LEU A 16 -3.11 13.97 0.70
N GLU A 17 -2.64 15.21 0.73
CA GLU A 17 -2.79 16.18 -0.36
C GLU A 17 -2.10 15.70 -1.64
N GLY A 18 -0.90 15.15 -1.54
CA GLY A 18 -0.20 14.51 -2.67
C GLY A 18 -0.99 13.33 -3.25
N SER A 19 -1.52 12.47 -2.38
CA SER A 19 -2.35 11.32 -2.78
C SER A 19 -3.65 11.77 -3.45
N GLU A 20 -4.27 12.84 -2.97
CA GLU A 20 -5.48 13.41 -3.57
C GLU A 20 -5.19 14.03 -4.94
N ALA A 21 -4.08 14.77 -5.07
CA ALA A 21 -3.63 15.31 -6.35
C ALA A 21 -3.40 14.20 -7.39
N GLN A 22 -2.75 13.09 -6.99
CA GLN A 22 -2.60 11.91 -7.85
C GLN A 22 -3.94 11.32 -8.26
N ASN A 23 -4.84 11.09 -7.32
CA ASN A 23 -6.15 10.48 -7.61
C ASN A 23 -7.02 11.36 -8.52
N LYS A 24 -6.91 12.70 -8.43
CA LYS A 24 -7.65 13.63 -9.28
C LYS A 24 -7.02 13.81 -10.66
N GLY A 25 -5.70 13.83 -10.75
CA GLY A 25 -4.98 14.06 -12.00
C GLY A 25 -4.75 12.79 -12.82
N HIS A 26 -4.80 11.61 -12.19
CA HIS A 26 -4.57 10.34 -12.89
C HIS A 26 -5.59 10.11 -14.00
N LYS A 27 -5.09 9.69 -15.15
CA LYS A 27 -5.89 9.23 -16.29
C LYS A 27 -5.53 7.79 -16.60
N ASP A 28 -6.56 6.95 -16.62
CA ASP A 28 -6.45 5.53 -16.96
C ASP A 28 -6.51 5.32 -18.47
N ASN A 29 -5.78 4.32 -18.97
CA ASN A 29 -5.97 3.79 -20.31
C ASN A 29 -6.91 2.58 -20.23
N PHE A 30 -8.19 2.78 -20.54
CA PHE A 30 -9.22 1.74 -20.40
C PHE A 30 -9.17 0.66 -21.50
N ASN A 31 -8.35 0.86 -22.53
CA ASN A 31 -8.12 -0.13 -23.60
C ASN A 31 -7.16 -1.26 -23.16
N GLU A 32 -6.57 -1.16 -21.97
CA GLU A 32 -5.67 -2.14 -21.38
C GLU A 32 -6.16 -2.54 -19.99
N ILE A 33 -5.69 -3.68 -19.48
CA ILE A 33 -5.92 -4.07 -18.09
C ILE A 33 -5.33 -2.99 -17.17
N LEU A 34 -6.19 -2.37 -16.36
CA LEU A 34 -5.76 -1.28 -15.51
C LEU A 34 -4.70 -1.76 -14.50
N PRO A 35 -3.57 -1.04 -14.34
CA PRO A 35 -2.57 -1.43 -13.36
C PRO A 35 -3.15 -1.30 -11.94
N MET A 36 -2.73 -2.17 -11.03
CA MET A 36 -3.20 -2.13 -9.63
C MET A 36 -2.86 -0.79 -8.94
N TYR A 37 -1.72 -0.18 -9.29
CA TYR A 37 -1.20 1.03 -8.66
C TYR A 37 -1.06 2.16 -9.67
N ILE A 38 -1.75 3.28 -9.44
CA ILE A 38 -1.75 4.43 -10.37
C ILE A 38 -0.36 5.07 -10.53
N CYS A 39 0.50 4.97 -9.51
CA CYS A 39 1.83 5.57 -9.51
C CYS A 39 2.86 4.81 -10.36
N THR A 40 2.51 3.64 -10.95
CA THR A 40 3.36 3.01 -11.99
C THR A 40 3.29 3.77 -13.31
N ASN A 41 2.23 4.58 -13.54
CA ASN A 41 2.19 5.53 -14.64
C ASN A 41 3.11 6.73 -14.32
N LYS A 42 4.12 6.97 -15.17
CA LYS A 42 5.10 8.06 -14.99
C LYS A 42 4.47 9.44 -14.88
N SER A 43 3.42 9.73 -15.65
CA SER A 43 2.71 11.01 -15.58
C SER A 43 2.06 11.20 -14.21
N THR A 44 1.50 10.13 -13.65
CA THR A 44 0.85 10.14 -12.33
C THR A 44 1.86 10.20 -11.19
N ALA A 45 3.01 9.54 -11.31
CA ALA A 45 4.10 9.63 -10.34
C ALA A 45 4.59 11.08 -10.15
N GLY A 46 4.57 11.88 -11.22
CA GLY A 46 4.90 13.31 -11.15
C GLY A 46 3.86 14.18 -10.42
N MET A 47 2.60 13.74 -10.33
CA MET A 47 1.53 14.49 -9.67
C MET A 47 1.70 14.46 -8.15
N GLY A 48 1.62 15.62 -7.49
CA GLY A 48 1.77 15.71 -6.04
C GLY A 48 3.19 15.45 -5.53
N LYS A 49 4.20 15.40 -6.42
CA LYS A 49 5.61 15.13 -6.08
C LYS A 49 6.15 16.01 -4.94
N SER A 50 5.89 17.32 -5.00
CA SER A 50 6.31 18.28 -3.97
C SER A 50 5.71 17.98 -2.58
N ASN A 51 4.47 17.50 -2.55
CA ASN A 51 3.79 17.11 -1.32
C ASN A 51 4.40 15.82 -0.74
N PHE A 52 4.74 14.84 -1.59
CA PHE A 52 5.44 13.64 -1.13
C PHE A 52 6.87 13.94 -0.64
N GLU A 53 7.60 14.84 -1.30
CA GLU A 53 8.91 15.31 -0.84
C GLU A 53 8.82 16.00 0.53
N THR A 54 7.79 16.81 0.72
CA THR A 54 7.49 17.42 2.02
C THR A 54 7.22 16.34 3.07
N ALA A 55 6.40 15.34 2.76
CA ALA A 55 6.11 14.23 3.68
C ALA A 55 7.37 13.45 4.06
N ILE A 56 8.23 13.14 3.09
CA ILE A 56 9.53 12.47 3.31
C ILE A 56 10.41 13.30 4.23
N THR A 57 10.60 14.59 3.93
CA THR A 57 11.43 15.51 4.73
C THR A 57 10.94 15.61 6.18
N LYS A 58 9.61 15.65 6.38
CA LYS A 58 9.02 15.66 7.74
C LYS A 58 9.24 14.34 8.47
N CYS A 59 9.15 13.22 7.77
CA CYS A 59 9.44 11.90 8.35
C CYS A 59 10.91 11.78 8.74
N GLU A 60 11.84 12.17 7.88
CA GLU A 60 13.29 12.18 8.16
C GLU A 60 13.61 13.06 9.37
N LYS A 61 13.03 14.26 9.45
CA LYS A 61 13.18 15.15 10.61
C LYS A 61 12.65 14.50 11.89
N ALA A 62 11.47 13.87 11.85
CA ALA A 62 10.91 13.18 13.00
C ALA A 62 11.80 12.02 13.45
N ILE A 63 12.32 11.23 12.51
CA ILE A 63 13.26 10.13 12.78
C ILE A 63 14.52 10.66 13.44
N LYS A 64 15.13 11.70 12.87
CA LYS A 64 16.38 12.28 13.37
C LYS A 64 16.26 12.81 14.81
N VAL A 65 15.14 13.46 15.12
CA VAL A 65 14.95 14.14 16.43
C VAL A 65 14.40 13.19 17.50
N HIS A 66 13.59 12.21 17.12
CA HIS A 66 12.79 11.44 18.10
C HIS A 66 13.06 9.94 18.12
N SER A 67 13.91 9.39 17.27
CA SER A 67 14.31 7.98 17.35
C SER A 67 15.04 7.71 18.66
N ILE A 68 14.66 6.65 19.36
CA ILE A 68 15.28 6.21 20.61
C ILE A 68 15.84 4.81 20.38
N LYS A 69 17.14 4.74 20.07
CA LYS A 69 17.86 3.47 19.86
C LYS A 69 18.51 2.94 21.13
N LYS A 70 18.70 3.81 22.14
CA LYS A 70 19.33 3.44 23.41
C LYS A 70 18.38 2.52 24.19
N ARG A 71 18.87 1.33 24.53
CA ARG A 71 18.15 0.37 25.36
C ARG A 71 17.88 0.96 26.76
N PRO A 72 16.64 0.93 27.26
CA PRO A 72 16.32 1.37 28.61
C PRO A 72 17.06 0.55 29.68
N THR A 73 17.48 1.22 30.76
CA THR A 73 18.06 0.56 31.93
C THR A 73 16.96 -0.15 32.72
N THR A 74 17.29 -1.30 33.31
CA THR A 74 16.35 -2.09 34.12
C THR A 74 17.00 -2.51 35.42
N ASN A 75 16.25 -2.50 36.53
CA ASN A 75 16.74 -3.01 37.81
C ASN A 75 17.01 -4.52 37.73
N GLY A 76 18.24 -4.94 38.03
CA GLY A 76 18.73 -6.32 37.84
C GLY A 76 18.06 -7.38 38.70
N ASN A 77 17.42 -7.00 39.80
CA ASN A 77 16.90 -7.95 40.81
C ASN A 77 15.44 -8.38 40.58
N LYS A 78 14.77 -7.92 39.52
CA LYS A 78 13.37 -8.27 39.24
C LYS A 78 13.27 -9.29 38.10
N LYS A 79 12.55 -10.40 38.33
CA LYS A 79 12.19 -11.36 37.28
C LYS A 79 11.37 -10.64 36.21
N ARG A 80 11.85 -10.67 34.97
CA ARG A 80 11.21 -9.99 33.84
C ARG A 80 9.98 -10.74 33.36
N THR A 81 8.91 -10.00 33.12
CA THR A 81 7.72 -10.48 32.40
C THR A 81 8.02 -10.67 30.93
N GLU A 82 7.19 -11.45 30.21
CA GLU A 82 7.37 -11.67 28.77
C GLU A 82 7.28 -10.36 27.97
N LYS A 83 6.33 -9.48 28.34
CA LYS A 83 6.18 -8.15 27.75
C LYS A 83 7.42 -7.27 27.91
N GLU A 84 8.09 -7.35 29.07
CA GLU A 84 9.35 -6.61 29.29
C GLU A 84 10.48 -7.19 28.43
N LYS A 85 10.55 -8.52 28.26
CA LYS A 85 11.53 -9.14 27.35
C LYS A 85 11.28 -8.69 25.91
N GLU A 86 10.04 -8.74 25.43
CA GLU A 86 9.65 -8.28 24.10
C GLU A 86 9.99 -6.80 23.87
N PHE A 87 9.69 -5.94 24.85
CA PHE A 87 10.02 -4.53 24.80
C PHE A 87 11.54 -4.30 24.72
N LEU A 88 12.32 -4.99 25.54
CA LEU A 88 13.78 -4.87 25.56
C LEU A 88 14.46 -5.51 24.34
N ALA A 89 13.78 -6.38 23.61
CA ALA A 89 14.25 -6.95 22.34
C ALA A 89 14.10 -5.98 21.16
N ARG A 90 13.40 -4.85 21.33
CA ARG A 90 13.25 -3.83 20.29
C ARG A 90 14.57 -3.12 20.00
N ARG A 91 14.72 -2.69 18.76
CA ARG A 91 15.83 -1.82 18.30
C ARG A 91 15.45 -0.35 18.23
N GLU A 92 14.15 -0.07 18.30
CA GLU A 92 13.56 1.27 18.37
C GLU A 92 12.56 1.29 19.54
N PHE A 93 12.81 2.18 20.50
CA PHE A 93 12.05 2.28 21.74
C PHE A 93 11.01 3.40 21.70
N ASN A 94 11.05 4.31 20.73
CA ASN A 94 9.96 5.25 20.50
C ASN A 94 8.76 4.52 19.86
N PRO A 95 7.61 4.45 20.55
CA PRO A 95 6.47 3.67 20.10
C PRO A 95 5.77 4.26 18.86
N TYR A 96 6.07 5.49 18.46
CA TYR A 96 5.44 6.14 17.29
C TYR A 96 6.33 6.15 16.06
N MET A 97 7.60 5.76 16.19
CA MET A 97 8.59 5.96 15.14
C MET A 97 8.28 5.15 13.87
N TYR A 98 7.64 3.99 14.03
CA TYR A 98 7.21 3.14 12.92
C TYR A 98 6.26 3.86 11.96
N ARG A 99 5.47 4.84 12.45
CA ARG A 99 4.54 5.61 11.62
C ARG A 99 5.26 6.50 10.64
N ALA A 100 6.34 7.17 11.06
CA ALA A 100 7.11 8.01 10.14
C ALA A 100 7.87 7.16 9.13
N TRP A 101 8.46 6.03 9.56
CA TRP A 101 9.13 5.11 8.64
C TRP A 101 8.17 4.56 7.57
N LEU A 102 6.99 4.08 7.96
CA LEU A 102 5.99 3.59 7.00
C LEU A 102 5.48 4.69 6.07
N MET A 103 5.21 5.89 6.60
CA MET A 103 4.76 7.04 5.80
C MET A 103 5.82 7.49 4.80
N MET A 104 7.10 7.50 5.20
CA MET A 104 8.21 7.83 4.32
C MET A 104 8.30 6.84 3.14
N ALA A 105 8.22 5.55 3.42
CA ALA A 105 8.23 4.50 2.39
C ALA A 105 6.98 4.56 1.48
N ASP A 106 5.79 4.85 2.04
CA ASP A 106 4.57 5.08 1.26
C ASP A 106 4.71 6.31 0.35
N ALA A 107 5.31 7.40 0.83
CA ALA A 107 5.53 8.62 0.06
C ALA A 107 6.53 8.39 -1.09
N GLN A 108 7.65 7.72 -0.82
CA GLN A 108 8.61 7.29 -1.85
C GLN A 108 7.91 6.43 -2.93
N PHE A 109 7.12 5.44 -2.49
CA PHE A 109 6.38 4.58 -3.42
C PHE A 109 5.39 5.36 -4.28
N ARG A 110 4.61 6.27 -3.69
CA ARG A 110 3.65 7.12 -4.42
C ARG A 110 4.35 8.05 -5.41
N LYS A 111 5.53 8.56 -5.07
CA LYS A 111 6.38 9.39 -5.92
C LYS A 111 7.01 8.63 -7.10
N GLY A 112 6.89 7.30 -7.14
CA GLY A 112 7.48 6.45 -8.18
C GLY A 112 8.92 6.02 -7.88
N GLU A 113 9.44 6.36 -6.70
CA GLU A 113 10.78 5.98 -6.20
C GLU A 113 10.73 4.58 -5.57
N PHE A 114 10.45 3.57 -6.40
CA PHE A 114 10.16 2.22 -5.92
C PHE A 114 11.37 1.51 -5.29
N PHE A 115 12.58 1.80 -5.77
CA PHE A 115 13.83 1.26 -5.21
C PHE A 115 14.11 1.81 -3.81
N GLU A 116 13.91 3.11 -3.64
CA GLU A 116 14.06 3.82 -2.38
C GLU A 116 13.01 3.34 -1.38
N ALA A 117 11.75 3.22 -1.82
CA ALA A 117 10.67 2.66 -1.00
C ALA A 117 10.99 1.22 -0.55
N ALA A 118 11.46 0.36 -1.47
CA ALA A 118 11.87 -1.00 -1.15
C ALA A 118 13.00 -1.04 -0.12
N SER A 119 14.00 -0.18 -0.29
CA SER A 119 15.13 -0.05 0.65
C SER A 119 14.65 0.35 2.05
N THR A 120 13.74 1.33 2.13
CA THR A 120 13.13 1.77 3.38
C THR A 120 12.30 0.65 4.03
N TYR A 121 11.44 -0.05 3.29
CA TYR A 121 10.68 -1.18 3.83
C TYR A 121 11.58 -2.31 4.34
N ASN A 122 12.63 -2.65 3.60
CA ASN A 122 13.61 -3.65 4.04
C ASN A 122 14.35 -3.20 5.31
N TYR A 123 14.64 -1.91 5.46
CA TYR A 123 15.14 -1.37 6.72
C TYR A 123 14.12 -1.53 7.87
N ILE A 124 12.84 -1.25 7.63
CA ILE A 124 11.75 -1.44 8.62
C ILE A 124 11.67 -2.90 9.08
N LEU A 125 11.77 -3.87 8.15
CA LEU A 125 11.75 -5.30 8.52
C LEU A 125 12.86 -5.69 9.50
N ARG A 126 14.04 -5.09 9.35
CA ARG A 126 15.20 -5.31 10.25
C ARG A 126 15.07 -4.54 11.56
N LEU A 127 14.56 -3.30 11.51
CA LEU A 127 14.42 -2.44 12.68
C LEU A 127 13.31 -2.92 13.63
N TYR A 128 12.21 -3.41 13.08
CA TYR A 128 11.01 -3.83 13.82
C TYR A 128 10.83 -5.36 13.83
N SER A 129 11.90 -6.16 13.70
CA SER A 129 11.83 -7.61 13.55
C SER A 129 11.02 -8.35 14.63
N SER A 130 10.99 -7.82 15.85
CA SER A 130 10.21 -8.36 16.98
C SER A 130 8.75 -7.89 17.03
N GLN A 131 8.27 -7.16 16.02
CA GLN A 131 6.94 -6.52 16.02
C GLN A 131 6.14 -6.94 14.76
N PRO A 132 5.45 -8.10 14.81
CA PRO A 132 4.67 -8.63 13.68
C PRO A 132 3.64 -7.67 13.08
N ASP A 133 3.04 -6.81 13.91
CA ASP A 133 2.10 -5.76 13.46
C ASP A 133 2.70 -4.79 12.45
N ILE A 134 4.01 -4.53 12.55
CA ILE A 134 4.73 -3.61 11.68
C ILE A 134 5.35 -4.39 10.52
N THR A 135 5.99 -5.53 10.80
CA THR A 135 6.70 -6.30 9.77
C THR A 135 5.77 -6.93 8.75
N SER A 136 4.57 -7.38 9.14
CA SER A 136 3.59 -7.93 8.19
C SER A 136 3.12 -6.87 7.17
N VAL A 137 2.85 -5.65 7.62
CA VAL A 137 2.54 -4.51 6.73
C VAL A 137 3.73 -4.18 5.84
N ALA A 138 4.92 -4.00 6.43
CA ALA A 138 6.12 -3.64 5.68
C ALA A 138 6.50 -4.70 4.64
N ARG A 139 6.34 -5.99 4.95
CA ARG A 139 6.68 -7.09 4.03
C ARG A 139 5.75 -7.12 2.82
N ALA A 140 4.44 -6.96 3.03
CA ALA A 140 3.49 -6.86 1.93
C ALA A 140 3.82 -5.66 1.04
N ARG A 141 4.10 -4.50 1.64
CA ARG A 141 4.41 -3.29 0.88
C ARG A 141 5.79 -3.33 0.20
N LEU A 142 6.74 -4.08 0.74
CA LEU A 142 8.00 -4.38 0.06
C LEU A 142 7.74 -5.21 -1.21
N ALA A 143 6.95 -6.27 -1.11
CA ALA A 143 6.55 -7.05 -2.28
C ALA A 143 5.79 -6.19 -3.31
N ARG A 144 4.98 -5.22 -2.86
CA ARG A 144 4.35 -4.22 -3.74
C ARG A 144 5.38 -3.39 -4.51
N CYS A 145 6.49 -3.01 -3.90
CA CYS A 145 7.57 -2.31 -4.59
C CYS A 145 8.14 -3.18 -5.72
N TYR A 146 8.38 -4.47 -5.47
CA TYR A 146 8.85 -5.40 -6.50
C TYR A 146 7.84 -5.62 -7.63
N VAL A 147 6.53 -5.68 -7.32
CA VAL A 147 5.49 -5.67 -8.35
C VAL A 147 5.56 -4.40 -9.20
N ALA A 148 5.73 -3.22 -8.58
CA ALA A 148 5.84 -1.95 -9.31
C ALA A 148 7.13 -1.84 -10.14
N LEU A 149 8.20 -2.52 -9.73
CA LEU A 149 9.47 -2.64 -10.46
C LEU A 149 9.44 -3.70 -11.58
N ASN A 150 8.33 -4.42 -11.74
CA ASN A 150 8.21 -5.56 -12.64
C ASN A 150 9.20 -6.71 -12.32
N TRP A 151 9.40 -6.98 -11.02
CA TRP A 151 10.26 -8.03 -10.49
C TRP A 151 9.41 -9.14 -9.82
N PRO A 152 8.80 -10.03 -10.61
CA PRO A 152 7.81 -10.97 -10.10
C PRO A 152 8.41 -12.03 -9.16
N TYR A 153 9.64 -12.50 -9.40
CA TYR A 153 10.28 -13.53 -8.57
C TYR A 153 10.53 -13.04 -7.13
N ASP A 154 11.08 -11.84 -6.96
CA ASP A 154 11.31 -11.24 -5.64
C ASP A 154 9.98 -10.95 -4.92
N ALA A 155 8.97 -10.49 -5.67
CA ALA A 155 7.63 -10.28 -5.13
C ALA A 155 7.01 -11.59 -4.63
N GLU A 156 7.14 -12.67 -5.41
CA GLU A 156 6.60 -13.98 -5.08
C GLU A 156 7.26 -14.59 -3.84
N ASP A 157 8.59 -14.56 -3.75
CA ASP A 157 9.33 -15.08 -2.60
C ASP A 157 8.86 -14.41 -1.29
N LEU A 158 8.73 -13.08 -1.29
CA LEU A 158 8.21 -12.35 -0.13
C LEU A 158 6.76 -12.72 0.21
N LEU A 159 5.90 -12.84 -0.79
CA LEU A 159 4.49 -13.19 -0.59
C LEU A 159 4.33 -14.63 -0.08
N ASN A 160 5.20 -15.56 -0.50
CA ASN A 160 5.19 -16.93 -0.02
C ASN A 160 5.71 -17.02 1.43
N LYS A 161 6.74 -16.24 1.79
CA LYS A 161 7.20 -16.12 3.19
C LYS A 161 6.11 -15.60 4.12
N MET A 162 5.27 -14.67 3.64
CA MET A 162 4.14 -14.15 4.43
C MET A 162 3.07 -15.20 4.78
N LYS A 163 2.89 -16.24 3.98
CA LYS A 163 1.93 -17.32 4.29
C LYS A 163 2.37 -18.18 5.48
N ARG A 164 3.66 -18.23 5.77
CA ARG A 164 4.25 -19.03 6.86
C ARG A 164 4.27 -18.29 8.20
N ASP A 165 4.31 -16.97 8.16
CA ASP A 165 4.36 -16.11 9.34
C ASP A 165 2.96 -15.78 9.87
N SER A 166 2.85 -15.47 11.16
CA SER A 166 1.62 -14.92 11.74
C SER A 166 1.28 -13.56 11.12
N ILE A 167 0.31 -13.53 10.22
CA ILE A 167 -0.11 -12.30 9.53
C ILE A 167 -1.14 -11.55 10.36
N THR A 168 -0.89 -10.26 10.59
CA THR A 168 -1.84 -9.41 11.32
C THR A 168 -2.95 -8.98 10.39
N ARG A 169 -4.09 -8.52 10.93
CA ARG A 169 -5.22 -8.06 10.09
C ARG A 169 -4.81 -6.95 9.11
N LYS A 170 -3.96 -6.01 9.54
CA LYS A 170 -3.44 -4.95 8.67
C LYS A 170 -2.49 -5.51 7.62
N GLY A 171 -1.61 -6.44 8.03
CA GLY A 171 -0.73 -7.16 7.10
C GLY A 171 -1.51 -7.93 6.04
N LEU A 172 -2.62 -8.57 6.40
CA LEU A 172 -3.47 -9.33 5.48
C LEU A 172 -4.13 -8.43 4.42
N ILE A 173 -4.61 -7.24 4.81
CA ILE A 173 -5.16 -6.27 3.87
C ILE A 173 -4.11 -5.87 2.83
N GLU A 174 -2.91 -5.54 3.29
CA GLU A 174 -1.81 -5.15 2.40
C GLU A 174 -1.32 -6.34 1.56
N PHE A 175 -1.35 -7.56 2.10
CA PHE A 175 -1.05 -8.79 1.39
C PHE A 175 -2.05 -9.03 0.26
N ASP A 176 -3.36 -8.98 0.51
CA ASP A 176 -4.38 -9.14 -0.53
C ASP A 176 -4.23 -8.08 -1.63
N ASN A 177 -4.02 -6.82 -1.24
CA ASN A 177 -3.79 -5.74 -2.19
C ASN A 177 -2.54 -6.01 -3.07
N THR A 178 -1.47 -6.50 -2.45
CA THR A 178 -0.21 -6.80 -3.15
C THR A 178 -0.30 -8.04 -4.02
N LYS A 179 -0.94 -9.11 -3.52
CA LYS A 179 -1.08 -10.37 -4.22
C LYS A 179 -2.00 -10.22 -5.44
N ALA A 180 -3.04 -9.40 -5.35
CA ALA A 180 -3.83 -8.99 -6.51
C ALA A 180 -2.96 -8.30 -7.58
N GLY A 181 -2.14 -7.32 -7.18
CA GLY A 181 -1.23 -6.64 -8.11
C GLY A 181 -0.20 -7.58 -8.74
N TYR A 182 0.36 -8.51 -7.96
CA TYR A 182 1.27 -9.54 -8.46
C TYR A 182 0.59 -10.42 -9.52
N TYR A 183 -0.60 -10.92 -9.25
CA TYR A 183 -1.31 -11.79 -10.20
C TYR A 183 -1.77 -11.04 -11.46
N VAL A 184 -2.12 -9.76 -11.35
CA VAL A 184 -2.38 -8.90 -12.52
C VAL A 184 -1.10 -8.75 -13.37
N LEU A 185 0.05 -8.50 -12.72
CA LEU A 185 1.35 -8.40 -13.40
C LEU A 185 1.72 -9.69 -14.14
N THR A 186 1.51 -10.85 -13.51
CA THR A 186 1.83 -12.16 -14.09
C THR A 186 0.70 -12.74 -14.95
N ARG A 187 -0.34 -11.95 -15.25
CA ARG A 187 -1.51 -12.33 -16.06
C ARG A 187 -2.30 -13.54 -15.54
N GLN A 188 -2.21 -13.82 -14.25
CA GLN A 188 -2.96 -14.87 -13.55
C GLN A 188 -4.28 -14.28 -13.02
N TYR A 189 -5.16 -13.87 -13.96
CA TYR A 189 -6.34 -13.08 -13.63
C TYR A 189 -7.35 -13.84 -12.76
N GLN A 190 -7.45 -15.15 -12.95
CA GLN A 190 -8.34 -16.01 -12.19
C GLN A 190 -8.00 -16.01 -10.69
N GLU A 191 -6.70 -16.03 -10.38
CA GLU A 191 -6.13 -15.98 -9.04
C GLU A 191 -6.17 -14.56 -8.45
N ALA A 192 -6.08 -13.52 -9.29
CA ALA A 192 -6.16 -12.12 -8.86
C ALA A 192 -7.54 -11.75 -8.28
N ILE A 193 -8.64 -12.27 -8.84
CA ILE A 193 -10.02 -11.93 -8.48
C ILE A 193 -10.32 -11.99 -6.97
N PRO A 194 -10.07 -13.09 -6.23
CA PRO A 194 -10.37 -13.15 -4.80
C PRO A 194 -9.61 -12.10 -3.99
N HIS A 195 -8.33 -11.89 -4.30
CA HIS A 195 -7.49 -10.89 -3.63
C HIS A 195 -7.93 -9.46 -3.96
N LEU A 196 -8.29 -9.19 -5.22
CA LEU A 196 -8.80 -7.89 -5.65
C LEU A 196 -10.13 -7.54 -4.96
N LYS A 197 -11.03 -8.52 -4.78
CA LYS A 197 -12.28 -8.33 -4.01
C LYS A 197 -12.00 -7.92 -2.56
N ASN A 198 -10.99 -8.53 -1.92
CA ASN A 198 -10.60 -8.15 -0.57
C ASN A 198 -9.97 -6.75 -0.53
N ALA A 199 -9.11 -6.43 -1.51
CA ALA A 199 -8.56 -5.09 -1.67
C ALA A 199 -9.67 -4.02 -1.77
N ILE A 200 -10.67 -4.23 -2.63
CA ILE A 200 -11.83 -3.34 -2.82
C ILE A 200 -12.60 -3.09 -1.51
N LYS A 201 -12.75 -4.09 -0.65
CA LYS A 201 -13.43 -3.94 0.65
C LYS A 201 -12.68 -2.99 1.58
N SER A 202 -11.34 -3.01 1.52
CA SER A 202 -10.48 -2.20 2.37
C SER A 202 -10.17 -0.80 1.80
N THR A 203 -10.34 -0.60 0.50
CA THR A 203 -10.07 0.66 -0.18
C THR A 203 -11.03 1.77 0.25
N LYS A 204 -10.46 2.93 0.61
CA LYS A 204 -11.19 4.15 0.95
C LYS A 204 -11.31 5.07 -0.25
N GLY A 205 -12.36 5.89 -0.25
CA GLY A 205 -12.65 6.84 -1.33
C GLY A 205 -13.47 6.23 -2.46
N LYS A 206 -14.40 7.01 -3.02
CA LYS A 206 -15.29 6.54 -4.09
C LYS A 206 -14.53 6.26 -5.38
N VAL A 207 -13.63 7.17 -5.79
CA VAL A 207 -12.88 7.05 -7.05
C VAL A 207 -11.91 5.86 -7.07
N PRO A 208 -11.02 5.66 -6.08
CA PRO A 208 -10.14 4.49 -6.09
C PRO A 208 -10.92 3.17 -6.03
N LYS A 209 -12.03 3.14 -5.29
CA LYS A 209 -12.90 1.96 -5.20
C LYS A 209 -13.61 1.68 -6.53
N ALA A 210 -14.08 2.71 -7.24
CA ALA A 210 -14.68 2.58 -8.56
C ALA A 210 -13.65 2.04 -9.56
N ARG A 211 -12.43 2.58 -9.58
CA ARG A 211 -11.33 2.10 -10.43
C ARG A 211 -10.99 0.62 -10.18
N LEU A 212 -10.91 0.19 -8.93
CA LEU A 212 -10.67 -1.23 -8.63
C LEU A 212 -11.86 -2.13 -9.01
N ASN A 213 -13.11 -1.64 -8.94
CA ASN A 213 -14.26 -2.39 -9.47
C ASN A 213 -14.25 -2.46 -11.00
N PHE A 214 -13.73 -1.42 -11.68
CA PHE A 214 -13.51 -1.46 -13.13
C PHE A 214 -12.49 -2.55 -13.48
N LEU A 215 -11.33 -2.55 -12.81
CA LEU A 215 -10.33 -3.61 -12.96
C LEU A 215 -10.93 -4.99 -12.68
N LEU A 216 -11.76 -5.12 -11.64
CA LEU A 216 -12.45 -6.39 -11.36
C LEU A 216 -13.40 -6.81 -12.50
N GLY A 217 -14.06 -5.85 -13.15
CA GLY A 217 -14.83 -6.08 -14.36
C GLY A 217 -13.97 -6.63 -15.50
N GLN A 218 -12.82 -6.00 -15.75
CA GLN A 218 -11.84 -6.48 -16.73
C GLN A 218 -11.38 -7.91 -16.44
N LEU A 219 -10.96 -8.20 -15.20
CA LEU A 219 -10.49 -9.55 -14.85
C LEU A 219 -11.60 -10.61 -14.98
N TYR A 220 -12.86 -10.26 -14.72
CA TYR A 220 -13.97 -11.18 -14.95
C TYR A 220 -14.20 -11.43 -16.45
N HIS A 221 -14.15 -10.40 -17.29
CA HIS A 221 -14.31 -10.56 -18.73
C HIS A 221 -13.20 -11.44 -19.32
N GLU A 222 -11.94 -11.15 -18.97
CA GLU A 222 -10.77 -11.94 -19.39
C GLU A 222 -10.80 -13.40 -18.95
N THR A 223 -11.58 -13.72 -17.91
CA THR A 223 -11.75 -15.10 -17.40
C THR A 223 -13.06 -15.75 -17.86
N GLY A 224 -13.76 -15.15 -18.84
CA GLY A 224 -15.02 -15.66 -19.41
C GLY A 224 -16.21 -15.58 -18.45
N ARG A 225 -16.18 -14.68 -17.47
CA ARG A 225 -17.19 -14.52 -16.41
C ARG A 225 -18.01 -13.24 -16.62
N ASP A 226 -18.59 -13.08 -17.80
CA ASP A 226 -19.23 -11.84 -18.25
C ASP A 226 -20.40 -11.38 -17.35
N THR A 227 -21.20 -12.32 -16.85
CA THR A 227 -22.26 -12.01 -15.87
C THR A 227 -21.72 -11.34 -14.59
N MET A 228 -20.50 -11.69 -14.17
CA MET A 228 -19.82 -11.10 -13.03
C MET A 228 -19.13 -9.79 -13.40
N ALA A 229 -18.60 -9.69 -14.62
CA ALA A 229 -18.07 -8.44 -15.18
C ALA A 229 -19.15 -7.36 -15.21
N TYR A 230 -20.31 -7.68 -15.78
CA TYR A 230 -21.49 -6.80 -15.81
C TYR A 230 -21.85 -6.28 -14.41
N LYS A 231 -21.91 -7.17 -13.41
CA LYS A 231 -22.21 -6.79 -12.01
C LYS A 231 -21.14 -5.91 -11.39
N ALA A 232 -19.86 -6.12 -11.73
CA ALA A 232 -18.77 -5.28 -11.25
C ALA A 232 -18.84 -3.87 -11.86
N LEU A 233 -19.07 -3.77 -13.17
CA LEU A 233 -19.20 -2.49 -13.89
C LEU A 233 -20.45 -1.71 -13.47
N ALA A 234 -21.58 -2.39 -13.20
CA ALA A 234 -22.76 -1.76 -12.61
C ALA A 234 -22.46 -1.08 -11.25
N LYS A 235 -21.55 -1.64 -10.44
CA LYS A 235 -21.11 -1.00 -9.19
C LYS A 235 -20.24 0.23 -9.46
N VAL A 236 -19.45 0.23 -10.52
CA VAL A 236 -18.69 1.41 -10.97
C VAL A 236 -19.65 2.54 -11.30
N ILE A 237 -20.63 2.29 -12.17
CA ILE A 237 -21.61 3.31 -12.60
C ILE A 237 -22.41 3.85 -11.41
N ARG A 238 -22.89 2.97 -10.51
CA ARG A 238 -23.64 3.38 -9.31
C ARG A 238 -22.82 4.24 -8.35
N ALA A 239 -21.50 4.11 -8.35
CA ALA A 239 -20.63 4.91 -7.49
C ALA A 239 -20.51 6.38 -7.96
N ASN A 240 -21.06 6.70 -9.14
CA ASN A 240 -20.98 8.01 -9.80
C ASN A 240 -19.53 8.57 -9.86
N PRO A 241 -18.59 7.83 -10.49
CA PRO A 241 -17.21 8.27 -10.62
C PRO A 241 -17.09 9.40 -11.68
N PRO A 242 -15.91 10.00 -11.84
CA PRO A 242 -15.63 10.92 -12.95
C PRO A 242 -16.08 10.36 -14.30
N TYR A 243 -16.45 11.27 -15.20
CA TYR A 243 -17.06 10.96 -16.49
C TYR A 243 -16.31 9.86 -17.26
N GLU A 244 -14.98 9.96 -17.37
CA GLU A 244 -14.15 8.99 -18.11
C GLU A 244 -14.34 7.55 -17.58
N ILE A 245 -14.29 7.32 -16.27
CA ILE A 245 -14.50 5.99 -15.67
C ILE A 245 -15.93 5.52 -15.92
N ALA A 246 -16.93 6.39 -15.74
CA ALA A 246 -18.33 6.02 -15.91
C ALA A 246 -18.68 5.68 -17.36
N PHE A 247 -18.15 6.45 -18.31
CA PHE A 247 -18.35 6.25 -19.75
C PHE A 247 -17.73 4.93 -20.21
N ASN A 248 -16.46 4.69 -19.89
CA ASN A 248 -15.79 3.44 -20.22
C ASN A 248 -16.46 2.23 -19.53
N ALA A 249 -16.95 2.40 -18.30
CA ALA A 249 -17.67 1.33 -17.62
C ALA A 249 -18.97 0.94 -18.33
N ARG A 250 -19.66 1.89 -18.97
CA ARG A 250 -20.86 1.63 -19.77
C ARG A 250 -20.54 0.91 -21.08
N ILE A 251 -19.49 1.34 -21.79
CA ILE A 251 -19.01 0.67 -23.01
C ILE A 251 -18.67 -0.79 -22.70
N MET A 252 -17.81 -1.01 -21.72
CA MET A 252 -17.43 -2.37 -21.35
C MET A 252 -18.62 -3.18 -20.84
N GLN A 253 -19.60 -2.54 -20.17
CA GLN A 253 -20.80 -3.22 -19.72
C GLN A 253 -21.65 -3.74 -20.89
N THR A 254 -21.67 -3.04 -22.03
CA THR A 254 -22.37 -3.50 -23.25
C THR A 254 -21.63 -4.61 -23.98
N GLU A 255 -20.30 -4.70 -23.84
CA GLU A 255 -19.48 -5.77 -24.44
C GLU A 255 -19.66 -7.12 -23.72
N VAL A 256 -20.04 -7.09 -22.44
CA VAL A 256 -20.21 -8.27 -21.58
C VAL A 256 -21.68 -8.63 -21.33
N MET A 257 -22.59 -8.10 -22.15
CA MET A 257 -24.02 -8.44 -22.15
C MET A 257 -24.28 -9.73 -22.91
#